data_AF-Q1CNV9-F1
#
_entry.id   AF-Q1CNV9-F1
#
_cell.length_a   1.000
_cell.length_b   1.000
_cell.length_c   1.000
_cell.angle_alpha   90.00
_cell.angle_beta   90.00
_cell.angle_gamma   90.00
#
_symmetry.space_group_name_H-M   'P 1'
#
loop_
_entity.id
_entity.type
_entity.pdbx_description
1 polymer ?
#
loop_
_entity_poly.entity_id
_entity_poly.type
_entity_poly.pdbx_seq_one_letter_code
_entity_poly.pdbx_strand_id
1 'polypeptide(L)'
;MGLPQPIVTQQMVIAELVKAGIDRDIATDLSYRYYRNELTYKDIEYLETTFNLKLEKVEASLKSDIKDLDNKIDTVENNLNIKIDNVRNELKSDIKDLDNKIDTVENNLNIKIDNVRNELKSDIKDLDNKIDTVENNLNIKIDNARNELKSDIKDFDNKIDTVENNLNIKIDNVRNELKSDIKDLDNKIDNVRNELKSDIKDLDNKIDNIRNELKSDIKDLDNKIDVNKMELKSTLRLHNWMFGTIITLNIGILLTLISIIYSVLGK
;
A
#
# COMPACT_ATOMS: atom_id res chain seq x y z
N MET A 1 -103.07 66.60 -74.73
CA MET A 1 -103.80 66.88 -75.98
C MET A 1 -102.88 66.51 -77.13
N GLY A 2 -102.92 65.25 -77.57
CA GLY A 2 -102.24 64.85 -78.79
C GLY A 2 -103.07 65.37 -79.96
N LEU A 3 -102.47 66.21 -80.81
CA LEU A 3 -103.04 66.59 -82.10
C LEU A 3 -103.59 65.33 -82.80
N PRO A 4 -104.77 65.37 -83.44
CA PRO A 4 -105.28 64.22 -84.17
C PRO A 4 -104.23 63.84 -85.22
N GLN A 5 -103.50 62.75 -84.98
CA GLN A 5 -102.55 62.27 -85.97
C GLN A 5 -103.38 61.90 -87.21
N PRO A 6 -103.04 62.42 -88.40
CA PRO A 6 -103.77 62.08 -89.60
C PRO A 6 -103.80 60.57 -89.71
N ILE A 7 -105.00 59.97 -89.77
CA ILE A 7 -105.14 58.55 -90.08
C ILE A 7 -104.70 58.45 -91.54
N VAL A 8 -103.42 58.16 -91.75
CA VAL A 8 -102.88 57.83 -93.06
C VAL A 8 -103.65 56.60 -93.50
N THR A 9 -104.49 56.74 -94.53
CA THR A 9 -105.28 55.62 -95.09
C THR A 9 -104.50 54.93 -96.20
N GLN A 10 -104.83 53.67 -96.50
CA GLN A 10 -104.15 52.91 -97.57
C GLN A 10 -104.17 53.72 -98.88
N GLN A 11 -105.30 54.35 -99.20
CA GLN A 11 -105.46 55.21 -100.37
C GLN A 11 -104.51 56.42 -100.37
N MET A 12 -104.25 57.02 -99.21
CA MET A 12 -103.30 58.14 -99.07
C MET A 12 -101.87 57.68 -99.33
N VAL A 13 -101.48 56.49 -98.85
CA VAL A 13 -100.16 55.91 -99.13
C VAL A 13 -100.02 55.57 -100.63
N ILE A 14 -101.06 55.01 -101.26
CA ILE A 14 -101.06 54.74 -102.72
C ILE A 14 -100.88 56.04 -103.50
N ALA A 15 -101.66 57.06 -103.16
CA ALA A 15 -101.63 58.35 -103.86
C ALA A 15 -100.22 58.95 -103.82
N GLU A 16 -99.57 58.91 -102.65
CA GLU A 16 -98.24 59.50 -102.50
C GLU A 16 -97.13 58.66 -103.13
N LEU A 17 -97.24 57.31 -103.12
CA LEU A 17 -96.32 56.43 -103.84
C LEU A 17 -96.43 56.60 -105.37
N VAL A 18 -97.64 56.69 -105.93
CA VAL A 18 -97.86 56.94 -107.36
C VAL A 18 -97.31 58.30 -107.76
N LYS A 19 -97.53 59.31 -106.91
CA LYS A 19 -97.03 60.68 -107.13
C LYS A 19 -95.50 60.75 -107.06
N ALA A 20 -94.87 59.87 -106.27
CA ALA A 20 -93.42 59.66 -106.27
C ALA A 20 -92.90 58.89 -107.50
N GLY A 21 -93.77 58.57 -108.46
CA GLY A 21 -93.41 57.92 -109.73
C GLY A 21 -93.38 56.39 -109.67
N ILE A 22 -93.87 55.78 -108.58
CA ILE A 22 -94.00 54.33 -108.48
C ILE A 22 -95.25 53.91 -109.26
N ASP A 23 -95.11 52.87 -110.07
CA ASP A 23 -96.23 52.31 -110.84
C ASP A 23 -97.44 52.01 -109.93
N ARG A 24 -98.66 52.25 -110.42
CA ARG A 24 -99.87 52.22 -109.60
C ARG A 24 -100.15 50.85 -109.01
N ASP A 25 -99.83 49.78 -109.71
CA ASP A 25 -100.03 48.43 -109.21
C ASP A 25 -99.02 48.12 -108.10
N ILE A 26 -97.76 48.56 -108.29
CA ILE A 26 -96.68 48.45 -107.28
C ILE A 26 -96.98 49.32 -106.05
N ALA A 27 -97.50 50.54 -106.24
CA ALA A 27 -97.89 51.45 -105.17
C ALA A 27 -99.09 50.91 -104.36
N THR A 28 -100.03 50.23 -105.03
CA THR A 28 -101.17 49.56 -104.38
C THR A 28 -100.69 48.40 -103.50
N ASP A 29 -99.78 47.57 -104.01
CA ASP A 29 -99.15 46.47 -103.27
C ASP A 29 -98.29 46.97 -102.09
N LEU A 30 -97.45 47.99 -102.30
CA LEU A 30 -96.61 48.58 -101.24
C LEU A 30 -97.44 49.27 -100.15
N SER A 31 -98.50 49.97 -100.53
CA SER A 31 -99.42 50.57 -99.57
C SER A 31 -100.18 49.52 -98.77
N TYR A 32 -100.64 48.45 -99.41
CA TYR A 32 -101.28 47.33 -98.72
C TYR A 32 -100.33 46.71 -97.69
N ARG A 33 -99.07 46.47 -98.09
CA ARG A 33 -98.00 45.96 -97.22
C ARG A 33 -97.68 46.90 -96.06
N TYR A 34 -97.66 48.21 -96.29
CA TYR A 34 -97.46 49.22 -95.25
C TYR A 34 -98.61 49.22 -94.23
N TYR A 35 -99.87 49.17 -94.70
CA TYR A 35 -101.05 49.21 -93.83
C TYR A 35 -101.24 47.96 -93.00
N ARG A 36 -100.78 46.81 -93.51
CA ARG A 36 -100.83 45.51 -92.83
C ARG A 36 -99.57 45.22 -92.01
N ASN A 37 -98.66 46.19 -91.87
CA ASN A 37 -97.35 46.07 -91.21
C ASN A 37 -96.42 45.00 -91.83
N GLU A 38 -96.70 44.51 -93.04
CA GLU A 38 -95.91 43.47 -93.71
C GLU A 38 -94.50 43.96 -94.07
N LEU A 39 -94.31 45.26 -94.29
CA LEU A 39 -92.98 45.86 -94.47
C LEU A 39 -92.17 45.82 -93.17
N THR A 40 -92.80 46.12 -92.04
CA THR A 40 -92.21 46.12 -90.69
C THR A 40 -91.86 44.71 -90.20
N TYR A 41 -92.68 43.70 -90.54
CA TYR A 41 -92.38 42.30 -90.24
C TYR A 41 -91.13 41.79 -90.98
N LYS A 42 -90.94 42.19 -92.26
CA LYS A 42 -89.73 41.83 -93.01
C LYS A 42 -88.45 42.44 -92.43
N ASP A 43 -88.52 43.69 -91.96
CA ASP A 43 -87.38 44.34 -91.30
C ASP A 43 -87.03 43.64 -89.96
N ILE A 44 -88.05 43.23 -89.19
CA ILE A 44 -87.86 42.46 -87.95
C ILE A 44 -87.30 41.06 -88.26
N GLU A 45 -87.81 40.37 -89.28
CA GLU A 45 -87.32 39.07 -89.74
C GLU A 45 -85.86 39.16 -90.20
N TYR A 46 -85.50 40.22 -90.93
CA TYR A 46 -84.12 40.50 -91.35
C TYR A 46 -83.20 40.76 -90.15
N LEU A 47 -83.66 41.53 -89.15
CA LEU A 47 -82.92 41.76 -87.92
C LEU A 47 -82.74 40.46 -87.13
N GLU A 48 -83.79 39.66 -86.97
CA GLU A 48 -83.76 38.37 -86.29
C GLU A 48 -82.77 37.41 -86.96
N THR A 49 -82.85 37.23 -88.28
CA THR A 49 -81.89 36.40 -89.02
C THR A 49 -80.46 36.93 -88.89
N THR A 50 -80.26 38.25 -88.97
CA THR A 50 -78.93 38.85 -88.80
C THR A 50 -78.38 38.66 -87.39
N PHE A 51 -79.21 38.81 -86.36
CA PHE A 51 -78.83 38.58 -84.96
C PHE A 51 -78.52 37.12 -84.70
N ASN A 52 -79.35 36.20 -85.16
CA ASN A 52 -79.12 34.75 -85.04
C ASN A 52 -77.81 34.34 -85.73
N LEU A 53 -77.55 34.83 -86.94
CA LEU A 53 -76.28 34.59 -87.64
C LEU A 53 -75.06 35.13 -86.88
N LYS A 54 -75.18 36.32 -86.27
CA LYS A 54 -74.11 36.87 -85.42
C LYS A 54 -73.92 36.05 -84.15
N LEU A 55 -75.01 35.59 -83.53
CA LEU A 55 -74.97 34.74 -82.33
C LEU A 55 -74.30 33.40 -82.63
N GLU A 56 -74.68 32.73 -83.72
CA GLU A 56 -74.04 31.49 -84.17
C GLU A 56 -72.53 31.66 -84.41
N LYS A 57 -72.13 32.78 -85.04
CA LYS A 57 -70.69 33.08 -85.24
C LYS A 57 -69.94 33.28 -83.92
N VAL A 58 -70.56 33.96 -82.95
CA VAL A 58 -69.97 34.15 -81.61
C VAL A 58 -69.88 32.81 -80.87
N GLU A 59 -70.93 31.99 -80.89
CA GLU A 59 -70.91 30.65 -80.28
C GLU A 59 -69.85 29.75 -80.91
N ALA A 60 -69.73 29.75 -82.24
CA ALA A 60 -68.71 29.00 -82.94
C ALA A 60 -67.29 29.46 -82.58
N SER A 61 -67.06 30.78 -82.50
CA SER A 61 -65.79 31.36 -82.08
C SER A 61 -65.43 30.95 -80.65
N LEU A 62 -66.37 31.11 -79.70
CA LEU A 62 -66.16 30.74 -78.30
C LEU A 62 -65.89 29.24 -78.14
N LYS A 63 -66.60 28.39 -78.88
CA LYS A 63 -66.36 26.94 -78.87
C LYS A 63 -64.97 26.58 -79.40
N SER A 64 -64.48 27.32 -80.39
CA SER A 64 -63.10 27.17 -80.88
C SER A 64 -62.08 27.59 -79.81
N ASP A 65 -62.27 28.76 -79.18
CA ASP A 65 -61.38 29.26 -78.14
C ASP A 65 -61.32 28.33 -76.93
N ILE A 66 -62.46 27.79 -76.49
CA ILE A 66 -62.54 26.78 -75.42
C ILE A 66 -61.74 25.55 -75.79
N LYS A 67 -61.91 25.02 -77.01
CA LYS A 67 -61.16 23.86 -77.49
C LYS A 67 -59.66 24.12 -77.51
N ASP A 68 -59.23 25.31 -77.94
CA ASP A 68 -57.82 25.69 -77.95
C ASP A 68 -57.24 25.84 -76.55
N LEU A 69 -58.04 26.33 -75.59
CA LEU A 69 -57.67 26.38 -74.18
C LEU A 69 -57.55 24.99 -73.57
N ASP A 70 -58.49 24.09 -73.84
CA ASP A 70 -58.44 22.70 -73.39
C ASP A 70 -57.15 22.02 -73.89
N ASN A 71 -56.84 22.15 -75.19
CA ASN A 71 -55.59 21.62 -75.76
C ASN A 71 -54.33 22.20 -75.08
N LYS A 72 -54.34 23.49 -74.74
CA LYS A 72 -53.23 24.14 -74.02
C LYS A 72 -53.11 23.62 -72.59
N ILE A 73 -54.24 23.43 -71.90
CA ILE A 73 -54.29 22.87 -70.55
C ILE A 73 -53.73 21.45 -70.56
N ASP A 74 -54.20 20.60 -71.47
CA ASP A 74 -53.69 19.22 -71.64
C ASP A 74 -52.18 19.21 -71.90
N THR A 75 -51.69 20.13 -72.75
CA THR A 75 -50.26 20.25 -73.04
C THR A 75 -49.47 20.64 -71.79
N VAL A 76 -49.96 21.59 -71.00
CA VAL A 76 -49.30 22.02 -69.76
C VAL A 76 -49.32 20.90 -68.72
N GLU A 77 -50.45 20.21 -68.55
CA GLU A 77 -50.59 19.11 -67.60
C GLU A 77 -49.63 17.96 -67.94
N ASN A 78 -49.57 17.56 -69.21
CA ASN A 78 -48.64 16.54 -69.67
C ASN A 78 -47.18 16.93 -69.43
N ASN A 79 -46.81 18.19 -69.72
CA ASN A 79 -45.46 18.68 -69.47
C ASN A 79 -45.11 18.71 -67.97
N LEU A 80 -46.05 19.09 -67.11
CA LEU A 80 -45.86 19.09 -65.66
C LEU A 80 -45.71 17.67 -65.11
N ASN A 81 -46.54 16.73 -65.57
CA ASN A 81 -46.43 15.32 -65.19
C ASN A 81 -45.06 14.74 -65.56
N ILE A 82 -44.59 14.98 -66.78
CA ILE A 82 -43.24 14.56 -67.21
C ILE A 82 -42.15 15.16 -66.31
N LYS A 83 -42.22 16.45 -65.99
CA LYS A 83 -41.23 17.10 -65.10
C LYS A 83 -41.27 16.52 -63.68
N ILE A 84 -42.45 16.27 -63.15
CA ILE A 84 -42.64 15.67 -61.82
C ILE A 84 -42.03 14.26 -61.78
N ASP A 85 -42.28 13.45 -62.81
CA ASP A 85 -41.75 12.08 -62.87
C ASP A 85 -40.22 12.06 -63.02
N ASN A 86 -39.65 12.98 -63.80
CA ASN A 86 -38.21 13.12 -63.90
C ASN A 86 -37.58 13.46 -62.54
N VAL A 87 -38.10 14.48 -61.85
CA VAL A 87 -37.60 14.87 -60.51
C VAL A 87 -37.75 13.73 -59.49
N ARG A 88 -38.88 13.01 -59.52
CA ARG A 88 -39.08 11.84 -58.63
C ARG A 88 -38.05 10.74 -58.90
N ASN A 89 -37.75 10.48 -60.17
CA ASN A 89 -36.77 9.46 -60.54
C ASN A 89 -35.34 9.85 -60.16
N GLU A 90 -34.96 11.12 -60.36
CA GLU A 90 -33.68 11.66 -59.92
C GLU A 90 -33.53 11.55 -58.39
N LEU A 91 -34.52 12.04 -57.62
CA LEU A 91 -34.50 11.94 -56.16
C LEU A 91 -34.43 10.49 -55.67
N LYS A 92 -35.14 9.56 -56.32
CA LYS A 92 -35.07 8.15 -55.99
C LYS A 92 -33.68 7.55 -56.24
N SER A 93 -33.00 8.01 -57.29
CA SER A 93 -31.61 7.60 -57.58
C SER A 93 -30.66 8.16 -56.52
N ASP A 94 -30.78 9.45 -56.19
CA ASP A 94 -29.94 10.11 -55.18
C ASP A 94 -30.07 9.47 -53.80
N ILE A 95 -31.30 9.14 -53.39
CA ILE A 95 -31.57 8.44 -52.13
C ILE A 95 -30.87 7.07 -52.13
N LYS A 96 -30.99 6.30 -53.21
CA LYS A 96 -30.35 4.99 -53.33
C LYS A 96 -28.82 5.10 -53.26
N ASP A 97 -28.24 6.12 -53.90
CA ASP A 97 -26.79 6.35 -53.86
C ASP A 97 -26.31 6.77 -52.46
N LEU A 98 -27.11 7.55 -51.72
CA LEU A 98 -26.84 7.89 -50.33
C LEU A 98 -26.92 6.67 -49.42
N ASP A 99 -27.94 5.82 -49.57
CA ASP A 99 -28.07 4.56 -48.82
C ASP A 99 -26.83 3.68 -49.02
N ASN A 100 -26.39 3.48 -50.28
CA ASN A 100 -25.18 2.72 -50.58
C ASN A 100 -23.92 3.32 -49.94
N LYS A 101 -23.80 4.65 -49.90
CA LYS A 101 -22.67 5.34 -49.24
C LYS A 101 -22.71 5.17 -47.73
N ILE A 102 -23.90 5.24 -47.13
CA ILE A 102 -24.10 5.00 -45.69
C ILE A 102 -23.69 3.57 -45.35
N ASP A 103 -24.18 2.57 -46.08
CA ASP A 103 -23.83 1.15 -45.89
C ASP A 103 -22.31 0.92 -46.00
N THR A 104 -21.67 1.58 -46.98
CA THR A 104 -20.22 1.49 -47.16
C THR A 104 -19.45 2.07 -45.97
N VAL A 105 -19.89 3.24 -45.47
CA VAL A 105 -19.26 3.88 -44.31
C VAL A 105 -19.47 3.04 -43.05
N GLU A 106 -20.68 2.53 -42.81
CA GLU A 106 -21.01 1.68 -41.67
C GLU A 106 -20.16 0.41 -41.65
N ASN A 107 -20.06 -0.29 -42.78
CA ASN A 107 -19.22 -1.48 -42.91
C ASN A 107 -17.74 -1.19 -42.64
N ASN A 108 -17.21 -0.08 -43.19
CA ASN A 108 -15.83 0.32 -42.95
C ASN A 108 -15.56 0.68 -41.47
N LEU A 109 -16.52 1.34 -40.80
CA LEU A 109 -16.40 1.65 -39.38
C LEU A 109 -16.45 0.39 -38.53
N ASN A 110 -17.36 -0.55 -38.82
CA ASN A 110 -17.43 -1.83 -38.12
C ASN A 110 -16.12 -2.61 -38.23
N ILE A 111 -15.54 -2.71 -39.43
CA ILE A 111 -14.23 -3.37 -39.64
C ILE A 111 -13.13 -2.68 -38.83
N LYS A 112 -13.07 -1.33 -38.83
CA LYS A 112 -12.07 -0.59 -38.06
C LYS A 112 -12.23 -0.81 -36.56
N ILE A 113 -13.46 -0.81 -36.06
CA ILE A 113 -13.78 -1.06 -34.64
C ILE A 113 -13.35 -2.47 -34.25
N ASP A 114 -13.64 -3.47 -35.07
CA ASP A 114 -13.27 -4.86 -34.79
C ASP A 114 -11.76 -5.07 -34.81
N ASN A 115 -11.05 -4.43 -35.74
CA ASN A 115 -9.58 -4.44 -35.76
C ASN A 115 -9.00 -3.87 -34.46
N VAL A 116 -9.44 -2.67 -34.05
CA VAL A 116 -8.98 -2.04 -32.80
C VAL A 116 -9.31 -2.91 -31.58
N ARG A 117 -10.51 -3.51 -31.53
CA ARG A 117 -10.89 -4.42 -30.44
C ARG A 117 -9.98 -5.64 -30.37
N ASN A 118 -9.63 -6.23 -31.52
CA ASN A 118 -8.76 -7.40 -31.59
C ASN A 118 -7.32 -7.07 -31.21
N GLU A 119 -6.79 -5.93 -31.66
CA GLU A 119 -5.47 -5.42 -31.25
C GLU A 119 -5.41 -5.20 -29.74
N LEU A 120 -6.37 -4.47 -29.17
CA LEU A 120 -6.42 -4.23 -27.73
C LEU A 120 -6.55 -5.54 -26.92
N LYS A 121 -7.32 -6.51 -27.41
CA LYS A 121 -7.43 -7.83 -26.77
C LYS A 121 -6.10 -8.59 -26.80
N SER A 122 -5.33 -8.47 -27.87
CA SER A 122 -3.99 -9.05 -27.98
C SER A 122 -3.03 -8.37 -27.00
N ASP A 123 -3.02 -7.04 -26.97
CA ASP A 123 -2.15 -6.25 -26.09
C ASP A 123 -2.41 -6.56 -24.61
N ILE A 124 -3.69 -6.67 -24.22
CA ILE A 124 -4.07 -7.05 -22.85
C ILE A 124 -3.53 -8.45 -22.52
N LYS A 125 -3.71 -9.44 -23.41
CA LYS A 125 -3.21 -10.80 -23.20
C LYS A 125 -1.69 -10.83 -23.07
N ASP A 126 -0.98 -10.06 -23.88
CA ASP A 126 0.48 -9.97 -23.82
C ASP A 126 0.96 -9.30 -22.52
N LEU A 127 0.21 -8.31 -22.03
CA LEU A 127 0.49 -7.68 -20.74
C LEU A 127 0.25 -8.65 -19.57
N ASP A 128 -0.85 -9.40 -19.58
CA ASP A 128 -1.14 -10.44 -18.58
C ASP A 128 -0.01 -11.47 -18.52
N ASN A 129 0.43 -11.99 -19.67
CA ASN A 129 1.55 -12.93 -19.75
C ASN A 129 2.87 -12.34 -19.19
N LYS A 130 3.13 -11.04 -19.44
CA LYS A 130 4.30 -10.35 -18.90
C LYS A 130 4.20 -10.21 -17.39
N ILE A 131 3.04 -9.86 -16.86
CA ILE A 131 2.78 -9.75 -15.42
C ILE A 131 3.03 -11.11 -14.75
N ASP A 132 2.43 -12.18 -15.26
CA ASP A 132 2.62 -13.55 -14.75
C ASP A 132 4.10 -13.95 -14.75
N THR A 133 4.83 -13.60 -15.81
CA THR A 133 6.27 -13.88 -15.92
C THR A 133 7.08 -13.13 -14.86
N VAL A 134 6.78 -11.84 -14.65
CA VAL A 134 7.45 -11.03 -13.61
C VAL A 134 7.14 -11.57 -12.21
N GLU A 135 5.87 -11.89 -11.93
CA GLU A 135 5.44 -12.41 -10.63
C GLU A 135 6.15 -13.74 -10.31
N ASN A 136 6.16 -14.69 -11.25
CA ASN A 136 6.86 -15.96 -11.07
C ASN A 136 8.37 -15.78 -10.82
N ASN A 137 9.02 -14.89 -11.59
CA ASN A 137 10.45 -14.61 -11.41
C ASN A 137 10.74 -13.97 -10.04
N LEU A 138 9.88 -13.08 -9.56
CA LEU A 138 10.02 -12.47 -8.24
C LEU A 138 9.84 -13.50 -7.12
N ASN A 139 8.83 -14.37 -7.23
CA ASN A 139 8.60 -15.44 -6.27
C ASN A 139 9.82 -16.37 -6.16
N ILE A 140 10.38 -16.80 -7.31
CA ILE A 140 11.61 -17.63 -7.34
C ILE A 140 12.78 -16.91 -6.66
N LYS A 141 13.00 -15.63 -6.95
CA LYS A 141 14.08 -14.84 -6.32
C LYS A 141 13.91 -14.70 -4.81
N ILE A 142 12.67 -14.48 -4.35
CA ILE A 142 12.33 -14.37 -2.93
C ILE A 142 12.59 -15.71 -2.23
N ASP A 143 12.17 -16.82 -2.82
CA ASP A 143 12.36 -18.14 -2.23
C ASP A 143 13.85 -18.53 -2.17
N ASN A 144 14.62 -18.22 -3.21
CA ASN A 144 16.07 -18.42 -3.19
C ASN A 144 16.74 -17.62 -2.07
N ALA A 145 16.43 -16.32 -1.96
CA ALA A 145 16.98 -15.47 -0.91
C ALA A 145 16.59 -15.95 0.51
N ARG A 146 15.35 -16.40 0.70
CA ARG A 146 14.90 -16.99 1.97
C ARG A 146 15.66 -18.27 2.32
N ASN A 147 15.91 -19.13 1.34
CA ASN A 147 16.63 -20.38 1.54
C ASN A 147 18.11 -20.15 1.86
N GLU A 148 18.76 -19.20 1.17
CA GLU A 148 20.14 -18.78 1.48
C GLU A 148 20.24 -18.24 2.90
N LEU A 149 19.38 -17.28 3.28
CA LEU A 149 19.35 -16.74 4.64
C LEU A 149 19.11 -17.82 5.71
N LYS A 150 18.23 -18.78 5.43
CA LYS A 150 17.97 -19.90 6.35
C LYS A 150 19.21 -20.80 6.52
N SER A 151 19.97 -20.99 5.45
CA SER A 151 21.24 -21.74 5.51
C SER A 151 22.28 -20.99 6.33
N ASP A 152 22.45 -19.69 6.08
CA ASP A 152 23.40 -18.84 6.80
C ASP A 152 23.10 -18.80 8.31
N ILE A 153 21.83 -18.67 8.68
CA ILE A 153 21.39 -18.71 10.09
C ILE A 153 21.78 -20.05 10.72
N LYS A 154 21.49 -21.17 10.05
CA LYS A 154 21.85 -22.51 10.55
C LYS A 154 23.37 -22.68 10.72
N ASP A 155 24.15 -22.14 9.79
CA ASP A 155 25.61 -22.19 9.88
C ASP A 155 26.15 -21.33 11.04
N PHE A 156 25.52 -20.19 11.30
CA PHE A 156 25.84 -19.39 12.48
C PHE A 156 25.46 -20.07 13.78
N ASP A 157 24.28 -20.69 13.87
CA ASP A 157 23.87 -21.46 15.05
C ASP A 157 24.89 -22.57 15.35
N ASN A 158 25.30 -23.35 14.34
CA ASN A 158 26.33 -24.38 14.49
C ASN A 158 27.68 -23.82 14.98
N LYS A 159 28.08 -22.64 14.49
CA LYS A 159 29.31 -21.97 14.94
C LYS A 159 29.21 -21.50 16.39
N ILE A 160 28.06 -20.96 16.79
CA ILE A 160 27.78 -20.55 18.17
C ILE A 160 27.87 -21.77 19.10
N ASP A 161 27.18 -22.86 18.76
CA ASP A 161 27.22 -24.11 19.53
C ASP A 161 28.65 -24.64 19.68
N THR A 162 29.44 -24.57 18.60
CA THR A 162 30.85 -25.00 18.61
C THR A 162 31.69 -24.14 19.55
N VAL A 163 31.51 -22.81 19.51
CA VAL A 163 32.23 -21.88 20.38
C VAL A 163 31.83 -22.08 21.84
N GLU A 164 30.54 -22.23 22.12
CA GLU A 164 30.02 -22.48 23.47
C GLU A 164 30.59 -23.77 24.06
N ASN A 165 30.57 -24.86 23.31
CA ASN A 165 31.15 -26.14 23.73
C ASN A 165 32.66 -26.02 24.02
N ASN A 166 33.40 -25.36 23.13
CA ASN A 166 34.84 -25.15 23.33
C ASN A 166 35.15 -24.30 24.57
N LEU A 167 34.33 -23.27 24.85
CA LEU A 167 34.48 -22.44 26.04
C LEU A 167 34.16 -23.22 27.31
N ASN A 168 33.09 -24.03 27.31
CA ASN A 168 32.74 -24.89 28.44
C ASN A 168 33.88 -25.87 28.76
N ILE A 169 34.45 -26.54 27.76
CA ILE A 169 35.61 -27.44 27.93
C ILE A 169 36.81 -26.70 28.54
N LYS A 170 37.14 -25.50 28.03
CA LYS A 170 38.25 -24.69 28.57
C LYS A 170 38.01 -24.28 30.02
N ILE A 171 36.79 -23.87 30.34
CA ILE A 171 36.40 -23.51 31.72
C ILE A 171 36.54 -24.71 32.65
N ASP A 172 36.08 -25.89 32.23
CA ASP A 172 36.19 -27.10 33.05
C ASP A 172 37.64 -27.55 33.24
N ASN A 173 38.49 -27.43 32.22
CA ASN A 173 39.92 -27.69 32.34
C ASN A 173 40.57 -26.76 33.37
N VAL A 174 40.35 -25.44 33.26
CA VAL A 174 40.89 -24.46 34.22
C VAL A 174 40.37 -24.72 35.64
N ARG A 175 39.09 -25.06 35.80
CA ARG A 175 38.52 -25.42 37.12
C ARG A 175 39.20 -26.65 37.71
N ASN A 176 39.48 -27.67 36.90
CA ASN A 176 40.14 -28.90 37.35
C ASN A 176 41.61 -28.66 37.72
N GLU A 177 42.34 -27.87 36.92
CA GLU A 177 43.71 -27.46 37.22
C GLU A 177 43.78 -26.72 38.55
N LEU A 178 42.96 -25.67 38.72
CA LEU A 178 42.90 -24.91 39.98
C LEU A 178 42.54 -25.78 41.18
N LYS A 179 41.63 -26.75 41.01
CA LYS A 179 41.27 -27.69 42.07
C LYS A 179 42.45 -28.59 42.46
N SER A 180 43.27 -29.01 41.49
CA SER A 180 44.49 -29.79 41.74
C SER A 180 45.53 -28.94 42.47
N ASP A 181 45.77 -27.71 42.02
CA ASP A 181 46.73 -26.80 42.63
C ASP A 181 46.37 -26.48 44.09
N ILE A 182 45.09 -26.25 44.37
CA ILE A 182 44.58 -26.05 45.74
C ILE A 182 44.87 -27.27 46.62
N LYS A 183 44.59 -28.48 46.12
CA LYS A 183 44.83 -29.73 46.86
C LYS A 183 46.33 -29.93 47.14
N ASP A 184 47.19 -29.63 46.18
CA ASP A 184 48.64 -29.73 46.35
C ASP A 184 49.16 -28.71 47.38
N LEU A 185 48.58 -27.51 47.39
CA LEU A 185 48.89 -26.50 48.39
C LEU A 185 48.43 -26.92 49.80
N ASP A 186 47.22 -27.47 49.92
CA ASP A 186 46.71 -28.01 51.20
C ASP A 186 47.63 -29.12 51.74
N ASN A 187 48.06 -30.05 50.90
CA ASN A 187 49.02 -31.10 51.27
C ASN A 187 50.36 -30.52 51.75
N LYS A 188 50.90 -29.50 51.06
CA LYS A 188 52.13 -28.81 51.47
C LYS A 188 51.96 -28.12 52.83
N ILE A 189 50.84 -27.45 53.05
CA ILE A 189 50.52 -26.80 54.33
C ILE A 189 50.45 -27.83 55.46
N ASP A 190 49.79 -28.97 55.24
CA ASP A 190 49.68 -30.02 56.24
C ASP A 190 51.03 -30.66 56.56
N ASN A 191 51.90 -30.87 55.56
CA ASN A 191 53.27 -31.34 55.80
C ASN A 191 54.07 -30.36 56.67
N VAL A 192 54.07 -29.06 56.33
CA VAL A 192 54.75 -28.02 57.13
C VAL A 192 54.19 -27.96 58.55
N ARG A 193 52.86 -28.06 58.72
CA ARG A 193 52.23 -28.12 60.05
C ARG A 193 52.70 -29.31 60.87
N ASN A 194 52.84 -30.49 60.23
CA ASN A 194 53.31 -31.70 60.91
C ASN A 194 54.79 -31.63 61.28
N GLU A 195 55.64 -31.09 60.40
CA GLU A 195 57.07 -30.84 60.69
C GLU A 195 57.22 -29.89 61.88
N LEU A 196 56.54 -28.74 61.85
CA LEU A 196 56.55 -27.78 62.96
C LEU A 196 56.04 -28.39 64.27
N LYS A 197 55.01 -29.23 64.21
CA LYS A 197 54.51 -29.95 65.38
C LYS A 197 55.55 -30.92 65.96
N SER A 198 56.33 -31.58 65.10
CA SER A 198 57.44 -32.44 65.52
C SER A 198 58.58 -31.63 66.15
N ASP A 199 58.99 -30.54 65.51
CA ASP A 199 60.05 -29.65 66.01
C ASP A 199 59.69 -29.07 67.39
N ILE A 200 58.44 -28.65 67.58
CA ILE A 200 57.93 -28.17 68.87
C ILE A 200 58.02 -29.28 69.93
N LYS A 201 57.62 -30.51 69.60
CA LYS A 201 57.69 -31.65 70.53
C LYS A 201 59.14 -31.98 70.90
N ASP A 202 60.07 -31.91 69.96
CA ASP A 202 61.49 -32.15 70.21
C ASP A 202 62.10 -31.04 71.08
N LEU A 203 61.69 -29.79 70.88
CA LEU A 203 62.03 -28.67 71.75
C LEU A 203 61.48 -28.86 73.17
N ASP A 204 60.21 -29.26 73.32
CA ASP A 204 59.60 -29.56 74.62
C ASP A 204 60.37 -30.66 75.36
N ASN A 205 60.73 -31.74 74.67
CA ASN A 205 61.55 -32.82 75.24
C ASN A 205 62.94 -32.33 75.70
N LYS A 206 63.61 -31.48 74.89
CA LYS A 206 64.90 -30.88 75.26
C LYS A 206 64.77 -29.99 76.49
N ILE A 207 63.72 -29.17 76.56
CA ILE A 207 63.42 -28.32 77.71
C ILE A 207 63.20 -29.17 78.98
N ASP A 208 62.43 -30.25 78.88
CA ASP A 208 62.19 -31.14 80.02
C ASP A 208 63.45 -31.87 80.48
N ASN A 209 64.31 -32.30 79.56
CA ASN A 209 65.62 -32.87 79.92
C ASN A 209 66.49 -31.85 80.67
N ILE A 210 66.64 -30.62 80.14
CA ILE A 210 67.39 -29.54 80.81
C ILE A 210 66.80 -29.24 82.19
N ARG A 211 65.46 -29.17 82.32
CA ARG A 211 64.79 -28.97 83.61
C ARG A 211 65.13 -30.08 84.61
N ASN A 212 65.17 -31.34 84.16
CA ASN A 212 65.51 -32.48 85.01
C ASN A 212 67.00 -32.48 85.42
N GLU A 213 67.91 -32.16 84.50
CA GLU A 213 69.34 -31.99 84.79
C GLU A 213 69.55 -30.88 85.82
N LEU A 214 68.98 -29.69 85.60
CA LEU A 214 69.05 -28.57 86.55
C LEU A 214 68.47 -28.94 87.92
N LYS A 215 67.37 -29.70 87.96
CA LYS A 215 66.78 -30.18 89.21
C LYS A 215 67.72 -31.15 89.95
N SER A 216 68.45 -31.99 89.22
CA SER A 216 69.46 -32.88 89.79
C SER A 216 70.65 -32.09 90.31
N ASP A 217 71.17 -31.16 89.53
CA ASP A 217 72.29 -30.29 89.92
C ASP A 217 71.98 -29.48 91.19
N ILE A 218 70.76 -28.92 91.29
CA ILE A 218 70.28 -28.23 92.49
C ILE A 218 70.25 -29.19 93.69
N LYS A 219 69.73 -30.41 93.52
CA LYS A 219 69.69 -31.41 94.59
C LYS A 219 71.09 -31.81 95.07
N ASP A 220 72.03 -31.98 94.15
CA ASP A 220 73.42 -32.30 94.47
C ASP A 220 74.12 -31.13 95.19
N LEU A 221 73.81 -29.89 94.79
CA LEU A 221 74.29 -28.69 95.48
C LEU A 221 73.69 -28.59 96.89
N ASP A 222 72.40 -28.82 97.06
CA ASP A 222 71.73 -28.85 98.36
C ASP A 222 72.36 -29.91 99.28
N ASN A 223 72.59 -31.12 98.77
CA ASN A 223 73.28 -32.19 99.51
C ASN A 223 74.70 -31.78 99.94
N LYS A 224 75.48 -31.15 99.04
CA LYS A 224 76.83 -30.63 99.37
C LYS A 224 76.77 -29.54 100.43
N ILE A 225 75.80 -28.63 100.35
CA ILE A 225 75.58 -27.59 101.37
C ILE A 225 75.25 -28.21 102.73
N ASP A 226 74.38 -29.22 102.76
CA ASP A 226 74.03 -29.93 103.99
C ASP A 226 75.23 -30.67 104.61
N VAL A 227 76.03 -31.36 103.80
CA VAL A 227 77.28 -32.00 104.25
C VAL A 227 78.26 -30.97 104.81
N ASN A 228 78.53 -29.88 104.07
CA ASN A 228 79.42 -28.80 104.53
C ASN A 228 78.91 -28.17 105.83
N LYS A 229 77.60 -27.99 105.98
CA LYS A 229 76.97 -27.47 107.20
C LYS A 229 77.12 -28.45 108.38
N MET A 230 77.00 -29.76 108.14
CA MET A 230 77.25 -30.80 109.15
C MET A 230 78.73 -30.82 109.58
N GLU A 231 79.65 -30.78 108.62
CA GLU A 231 81.10 -30.71 108.88
C GLU A 231 81.46 -29.46 109.70
N LEU A 232 80.98 -28.28 109.30
CA LEU A 232 81.18 -27.03 110.05
C LEU A 232 80.60 -27.11 111.47
N LYS A 233 79.40 -27.67 111.63
CA LYS A 233 78.79 -27.86 112.95
C LYS A 233 79.60 -28.84 113.81
N SER A 234 80.12 -29.91 113.22
CA SER A 234 80.95 -30.90 113.92
C SER A 234 82.29 -30.32 114.35
N THR A 235 82.96 -29.56 113.48
CA THR A 235 84.22 -28.87 113.78
C THR A 235 84.03 -27.79 114.84
N LEU A 236 82.96 -26.98 114.78
CA LEU A 236 82.62 -26.05 115.85
C LEU A 236 82.36 -26.75 117.19
N ARG A 237 81.67 -27.90 117.19
CA ARG A 237 81.48 -28.71 118.42
C ARG A 237 82.82 -29.23 118.96
N LEU A 238 83.72 -29.68 118.10
CA LEU A 238 85.08 -30.11 118.45
C LEU A 238 85.90 -28.96 119.02
N HIS A 239 85.90 -27.79 118.38
CA HIS A 239 86.56 -26.59 118.89
C HIS A 239 85.97 -26.15 120.23
N ASN A 240 84.63 -26.12 120.36
CA ASN A 240 83.98 -25.81 121.64
C ASN A 240 84.36 -26.82 122.73
N TRP A 241 84.45 -28.11 122.38
CA TRP A 241 84.92 -29.15 123.29
C TRP A 241 86.39 -28.96 123.67
N MET A 242 87.28 -28.71 122.71
CA MET A 242 88.70 -28.42 122.92
C MET A 242 88.89 -27.17 123.78
N PHE A 243 88.21 -26.06 123.49
CA PHE A 243 88.21 -24.86 124.32
C PHE A 243 87.73 -25.17 125.73
N GLY A 244 86.67 -25.98 125.90
CA GLY A 244 86.24 -26.48 127.21
C GLY A 244 87.34 -27.26 127.95
N THR A 245 88.05 -28.18 127.27
CA THR A 245 89.17 -28.91 127.85
C THR A 245 90.35 -28.01 128.19
N ILE A 246 90.71 -27.06 127.33
CA ILE A 246 91.79 -26.10 127.56
C ILE A 246 91.44 -25.18 128.74
N ILE A 247 90.21 -24.68 128.82
CA ILE A 247 89.73 -23.86 129.94
C ILE A 247 89.81 -24.67 131.24
N THR A 248 89.33 -25.91 131.26
CA THR A 248 89.37 -26.78 132.45
C THR A 248 90.79 -27.15 132.88
N LEU A 249 91.70 -27.46 131.94
CA LEU A 249 93.12 -27.71 132.21
C LEU A 249 93.82 -26.47 132.78
N ASN A 250 93.59 -25.29 132.18
CA ASN A 250 94.16 -24.03 132.68
C ASN A 250 93.61 -23.68 134.07
N ILE A 251 92.32 -23.87 134.34
CA ILE A 251 91.74 -23.71 135.68
C ILE A 251 92.36 -24.71 136.66
N GLY A 252 92.54 -25.98 136.27
CA GLY A 252 93.17 -27.01 137.10
C GLY A 252 94.63 -26.70 137.43
N ILE A 253 95.41 -26.23 136.45
CA ILE A 253 96.79 -25.74 136.66
C ILE A 253 96.78 -24.54 137.61
N LEU A 254 95.88 -23.57 137.43
CA LEU A 254 95.75 -22.41 138.31
C LEU A 254 95.44 -22.84 139.76
N LEU A 255 94.50 -23.77 139.95
CA LEU A 255 94.14 -24.29 141.27
C LEU A 255 95.28 -25.09 141.93
N THR A 256 96.00 -25.92 141.17
CA THR A 256 97.16 -26.67 141.67
C THR A 256 98.32 -25.74 142.01
N LEU A 257 98.59 -24.71 141.20
CA LEU A 257 99.54 -23.65 141.53
C LEU A 257 99.11 -22.89 142.79
N ILE A 258 97.82 -22.55 142.96
CA ILE A 258 97.28 -21.98 144.21
C ILE A 258 97.54 -22.91 145.40
N SER A 259 97.31 -24.22 145.26
CA SER A 259 97.60 -25.20 146.31
C SER A 259 99.09 -25.35 146.62
N ILE A 260 99.98 -25.33 145.61
CA ILE A 260 101.43 -25.37 145.82
C ILE A 260 101.89 -24.08 146.52
N ILE A 261 101.38 -22.92 146.09
CA ILE A 261 101.61 -21.64 146.77
C ILE A 261 101.15 -21.74 148.24
N TYR A 262 99.96 -22.29 148.51
CA TYR A 262 99.47 -22.53 149.87
C TYR A 262 100.35 -23.49 150.67
N SER A 263 100.84 -24.58 150.05
CA SER A 263 101.69 -25.58 150.69
C SER A 263 103.12 -25.10 150.95
N VAL A 264 103.62 -24.14 150.16
CA VAL A 264 104.98 -23.58 150.27
C VAL A 264 104.99 -22.34 151.18
N LEU A 265 103.86 -21.65 151.35
CA LEU A 265 103.75 -20.41 152.13
C LEU A 265 102.92 -20.52 153.42
N GLY A 266 102.29 -21.66 153.69
CA GLY A 266 101.34 -21.83 154.80
C GLY A 266 101.88 -22.68 155.95
N LYS A 267 102.24 -21.99 157.03
CA LYS A 267 102.47 -22.46 158.40
C LYS A 267 101.46 -23.48 158.92
#